data_AF-A0A1Q9ADN4-F1
#
_entry.id   AF-A0A1Q9ADN4-F1
#
_cell.length_a   1.000
_cell.length_b   1.000
_cell.length_c   1.000
_cell.angle_alpha   90.00
_cell.angle_beta   90.00
_cell.angle_gamma   90.00
#
_symmetry.space_group_name_H-M   'P 1'
#
loop_
_entity.id
_entity.type
_entity.pdbx_description
1 polymer ?
#
loop_
_entity_poly.entity_id
_entity_poly.type
_entity_poly.pdbx_seq_one_letter_code
_entity_poly.pdbx_strand_id
1 'polypeptide(L)'
;MTTSVAQTPEKAKDPIFRSAAIGVALLLIACVASRAPTQFDGKLPFVGQFVPFQLNAVYLIVFGPIAATLLAAYFWYQTTARPIQSAERPSREIVRLGGLFLGITILTFFLSAQYFIELAPEALCATRPHYDFLWTSTPGVNQIFHCMSGTQALNKGSPYYIEPQIVQSWGHVFWPVLTGYFLYRAWRRWRPIS
;
A
#
# COMPACT_ATOMS: atom_id res chain seq x y z
N MET A 1 0.49 -34.43 -43.37
CA MET A 1 0.06 -33.07 -42.98
C MET A 1 -0.20 -33.07 -41.49
N THR A 2 0.81 -32.74 -40.70
CA THR A 2 0.70 -32.54 -39.25
C THR A 2 0.32 -31.08 -39.01
N THR A 3 -0.91 -30.85 -38.57
CA THR A 3 -1.38 -29.54 -38.14
C THR A 3 -0.59 -29.13 -36.90
N SER A 4 0.31 -28.16 -37.09
CA SER A 4 0.91 -27.38 -36.02
C SER A 4 -0.23 -26.66 -35.29
N VAL A 5 -0.64 -27.20 -34.15
CA VAL A 5 -1.49 -26.48 -33.20
C VAL A 5 -0.64 -25.32 -32.71
N ALA A 6 -0.93 -24.13 -33.22
CA ALA A 6 -0.36 -22.89 -32.73
C ALA A 6 -0.67 -22.80 -31.23
N GLN A 7 0.32 -23.14 -30.40
CA GLN A 7 0.29 -22.86 -28.97
C GLN A 7 0.16 -21.35 -28.85
N THR A 8 -1.05 -20.91 -28.52
CA THR A 8 -1.29 -19.55 -28.04
C THR A 8 -0.32 -19.36 -26.88
N PRO A 9 0.62 -18.40 -26.94
CA PRO A 9 1.71 -18.39 -25.98
C PRO A 9 1.11 -18.20 -24.60
N GLU A 10 1.46 -19.08 -23.70
CA GLU A 10 1.14 -19.12 -22.26
C GLU A 10 1.69 -17.88 -21.50
N LYS A 11 2.02 -16.81 -22.23
CA LYS A 11 2.49 -15.47 -21.83
C LYS A 11 1.49 -14.67 -20.99
N ALA A 12 0.29 -15.19 -20.74
CA ALA A 12 -0.76 -14.51 -19.99
C ALA A 12 -0.73 -14.73 -18.47
N LYS A 13 0.14 -15.57 -17.90
CA LYS A 13 0.01 -15.95 -16.46
C LYS A 13 1.32 -16.11 -15.69
N ASP A 14 2.25 -15.15 -15.71
CA ASP A 14 3.13 -15.02 -14.54
C ASP A 14 2.31 -14.33 -13.43
N PRO A 15 1.92 -15.05 -12.35
CA PRO A 15 1.06 -14.50 -11.30
C PRO A 15 1.65 -13.24 -10.67
N ILE A 16 2.98 -13.05 -10.73
CA ILE A 16 3.67 -11.88 -10.18
C ILE A 16 3.23 -10.61 -10.92
N PHE A 17 3.15 -10.62 -12.25
CA PHE A 17 2.72 -9.43 -13.02
C PHE A 17 1.28 -9.04 -12.70
N ARG A 18 0.39 -10.03 -12.68
CA ARG A 18 -1.03 -9.81 -12.38
C ARG A 18 -1.19 -9.24 -10.96
N SER A 19 -0.56 -9.86 -9.97
CA SER A 19 -0.61 -9.38 -8.59
C SER A 19 0.02 -8.00 -8.43
N ALA A 20 1.12 -7.70 -9.12
CA ALA A 20 1.74 -6.37 -9.07
C ALA A 20 0.84 -5.30 -9.69
N ALA A 21 0.21 -5.58 -10.84
CA ALA A 21 -0.74 -4.67 -11.47
C ALA A 21 -1.99 -4.43 -10.60
N ILE A 22 -2.53 -5.47 -9.97
CA ILE A 22 -3.62 -5.35 -8.99
C ILE A 22 -3.16 -4.50 -7.80
N GLY A 23 -1.96 -4.73 -7.29
CA GLY A 23 -1.38 -3.94 -6.19
C GLY A 23 -1.29 -2.45 -6.53
N VAL A 24 -0.81 -2.10 -7.73
CA VAL A 24 -0.80 -0.71 -8.23
C VAL A 24 -2.22 -0.14 -8.28
N ALA A 25 -3.18 -0.87 -8.85
CA ALA A 25 -4.56 -0.40 -8.97
C ALA A 25 -5.22 -0.17 -7.59
N LEU A 26 -5.04 -1.10 -6.65
CA LEU A 26 -5.56 -0.97 -5.29
C LEU A 26 -4.91 0.20 -4.53
N LEU A 27 -3.60 0.42 -4.70
CA LEU A 27 -2.90 1.55 -4.10
C LEU A 27 -3.33 2.90 -4.71
N LEU A 28 -3.58 2.95 -6.02
CA LEU A 28 -4.16 4.13 -6.67
C LEU A 28 -5.54 4.44 -6.09
N ILE A 29 -6.41 3.42 -5.99
CA ILE A 29 -7.74 3.57 -5.40
C ILE A 29 -7.62 4.04 -3.95
N ALA A 30 -6.73 3.43 -3.16
CA ALA A 30 -6.50 3.82 -1.78
C ALA A 30 -6.05 5.28 -1.67
N CYS A 31 -5.08 5.72 -2.49
CA CYS A 31 -4.59 7.10 -2.51
C CYS A 31 -5.65 8.12 -2.90
N VAL A 32 -6.61 7.74 -3.75
CA VAL A 32 -7.72 8.61 -4.17
C VAL A 32 -8.82 8.62 -3.12
N ALA A 33 -9.20 7.45 -2.61
CA ALA A 33 -10.25 7.28 -1.62
C ALA A 33 -9.88 7.94 -0.29
N SER A 34 -8.60 7.90 0.10
CA SER A 34 -8.11 8.55 1.32
C SER A 34 -8.28 10.07 1.30
N ARG A 35 -8.20 10.71 0.12
CA ARG A 35 -8.38 12.18 0.01
C ARG A 35 -9.83 12.64 -0.03
N ALA A 36 -10.73 11.73 -0.36
CA ALA A 36 -12.15 12.03 -0.43
C ALA A 36 -12.80 11.77 0.93
N PRO A 37 -13.81 12.55 1.36
CA PRO A 37 -14.62 12.26 2.54
C PRO A 37 -15.53 11.05 2.25
N THR A 38 -14.94 9.89 1.96
CA THR A 38 -15.63 8.67 1.60
C THR A 38 -15.77 7.78 2.82
N GLN A 39 -17.00 7.58 3.27
CA GLN A 39 -17.36 6.45 4.11
C GLN A 39 -17.91 5.36 3.20
N PHE A 40 -17.23 4.22 3.13
CA PHE A 40 -17.80 3.05 2.49
C PHE A 40 -18.67 2.31 3.52
N ASP A 41 -19.96 2.63 3.57
CA ASP A 41 -20.98 1.84 4.27
C ASP A 41 -21.38 0.58 3.47
N GLY A 42 -20.40 -0.03 2.81
CA GLY A 42 -20.60 -1.25 2.04
C GLY A 42 -20.57 -2.45 2.97
N LYS A 43 -21.72 -3.08 3.22
CA LYS A 43 -21.76 -4.45 3.73
C LYS A 43 -21.09 -5.34 2.69
N LEU A 44 -19.82 -5.72 2.88
CA LEU A 44 -19.18 -6.76 2.08
C LEU A 44 -20.04 -8.03 2.20
N PRO A 45 -20.64 -8.54 1.11
CA PRO A 45 -21.37 -9.79 1.20
C PRO A 45 -20.39 -10.87 1.69
N PHE A 46 -20.83 -11.66 2.67
CA PHE A 46 -20.09 -12.71 3.41
C PHE A 46 -19.25 -12.30 4.64
N VAL A 47 -18.77 -11.06 4.78
CA VAL A 47 -18.00 -10.62 5.99
C VAL A 47 -18.71 -9.52 6.80
N GLY A 48 -19.47 -8.65 6.11
CA GLY A 48 -20.14 -7.49 6.71
C GLY A 48 -21.35 -7.81 7.58
N GLN A 49 -21.73 -9.08 7.74
CA GLN A 49 -22.80 -9.49 8.67
C GLN A 49 -22.29 -9.75 10.09
N PHE A 50 -20.98 -9.99 10.28
CA PHE A 50 -20.41 -10.34 11.59
C PHE A 50 -19.41 -9.30 12.11
N VAL A 51 -18.86 -8.45 11.24
CA VAL A 51 -18.07 -7.28 11.63
C VAL A 51 -18.43 -6.13 10.68
N PRO A 52 -19.10 -5.06 11.13
CA PRO A 52 -19.25 -3.87 10.31
C PRO A 52 -17.88 -3.22 10.16
N PHE A 53 -17.11 -3.62 9.14
CA PHE A 53 -15.91 -2.91 8.73
C PHE A 53 -16.36 -1.61 8.06
N GLN A 54 -16.49 -0.54 8.84
CA GLN A 54 -16.53 0.82 8.30
C GLN A 54 -15.13 1.13 7.75
N LEU A 55 -14.89 0.74 6.49
CA LEU A 55 -13.64 1.03 5.81
C LEU A 55 -13.60 2.55 5.57
N ASN A 56 -12.95 3.24 6.50
CA ASN A 56 -12.82 4.69 6.53
C ASN A 56 -11.44 5.07 5.96
N ALA A 57 -11.36 6.20 5.25
CA ALA A 57 -10.12 6.82 4.77
C ALA A 57 -8.94 6.78 5.77
N VAL A 58 -9.20 6.97 7.07
CA VAL A 58 -8.17 6.88 8.13
C VAL A 58 -7.53 5.49 8.17
N TYR A 59 -8.32 4.41 8.05
CA TYR A 59 -7.78 3.05 8.01
C TYR A 59 -6.95 2.81 6.74
N LEU A 60 -7.34 3.38 5.60
CA LEU A 60 -6.56 3.27 4.36
C LEU A 60 -5.20 3.96 4.50
N ILE A 61 -5.17 5.15 5.09
CA ILE A 61 -3.93 5.91 5.31
C ILE A 61 -3.02 5.20 6.32
N VAL A 62 -3.58 4.70 7.44
CA VAL A 62 -2.80 4.05 8.51
C VAL A 62 -2.31 2.65 8.09
N PHE A 63 -3.20 1.79 7.58
CA PHE A 63 -2.88 0.38 7.33
C PHE A 63 -2.47 0.09 5.88
N GLY A 64 -2.82 0.95 4.93
CA GLY A 64 -2.48 0.76 3.52
C GLY A 64 -0.97 0.61 3.26
N PRO A 65 -0.10 1.46 3.85
CA PRO A 65 1.35 1.30 3.70
C PRO A 65 1.87 -0.04 4.23
N ILE A 66 1.32 -0.52 5.36
CA ILE A 66 1.67 -1.81 5.96
C ILE A 66 1.28 -2.95 5.00
N ALA A 67 0.07 -2.92 4.46
CA ALA A 67 -0.40 -3.91 3.50
C ALA A 67 0.47 -3.93 2.23
N ALA A 68 0.91 -2.77 1.75
CA ALA A 68 1.83 -2.67 0.61
C ALA A 68 3.21 -3.27 0.92
N THR A 69 3.73 -3.05 2.13
CA THR A 69 4.99 -3.67 2.57
C THR A 69 4.87 -5.19 2.67
N LEU A 70 3.75 -5.70 3.20
CA LEU A 70 3.49 -7.15 3.26
C LEU A 70 3.40 -7.77 1.85
N LEU A 71 2.73 -7.09 0.91
CA LEU A 71 2.69 -7.52 -0.49
C LEU A 71 4.08 -7.52 -1.13
N ALA A 72 4.91 -6.53 -0.84
CA ALA A 72 6.29 -6.46 -1.30
C ALA A 72 7.15 -7.60 -0.72
N ALA A 73 7.01 -7.88 0.58
CA ALA A 73 7.68 -9.00 1.24
C ALA A 73 7.24 -10.34 0.62
N TYR A 74 5.95 -10.49 0.31
CA TYR A 74 5.43 -11.66 -0.39
C TYR A 74 6.06 -11.85 -1.78
N PHE A 75 6.21 -10.77 -2.57
CA PHE A 75 6.92 -10.87 -3.85
C PHE A 75 8.38 -11.28 -3.66
N TRP A 76 9.07 -10.72 -2.67
CA TRP A 76 10.44 -11.11 -2.38
C TRP A 76 10.53 -12.59 -2.00
N TYR A 77 9.67 -13.06 -1.10
CA TYR A 77 9.58 -14.47 -0.71
C TYR A 77 9.36 -15.40 -1.91
N GLN A 78 8.40 -15.05 -2.78
CA GLN A 78 8.12 -15.82 -4.00
C GLN A 78 9.34 -15.90 -4.94
N THR A 79 10.15 -14.84 -5.01
CA THR A 79 11.39 -14.87 -5.80
C THR A 79 12.53 -15.64 -5.12
N THR A 80 12.54 -15.76 -3.79
CA THR A 80 13.54 -16.56 -3.06
C THR A 80 13.24 -18.05 -3.08
N ALA A 81 11.96 -18.45 -3.14
CA ALA A 81 11.54 -19.85 -3.17
C ALA A 81 11.71 -20.51 -4.54
N ARG A 82 11.93 -19.72 -5.61
CA ARG A 82 12.16 -20.22 -6.96
C ARG A 82 13.66 -20.49 -7.17
N PRO A 83 14.05 -21.59 -7.85
CA PRO A 83 15.42 -21.74 -8.31
C PRO A 83 15.79 -20.55 -9.19
N ILE A 84 17.03 -20.08 -9.08
CA ILE A 84 17.55 -18.99 -9.90
C ILE A 84 17.38 -19.41 -11.36
N GLN A 85 16.42 -18.81 -12.05
CA GLN A 85 16.15 -19.14 -13.44
C GLN A 85 17.30 -18.54 -14.28
N SER A 86 18.09 -19.43 -14.90
CA SER A 86 19.06 -19.08 -15.94
C SER A 86 18.38 -18.75 -17.28
N ALA A 87 17.06 -18.89 -17.36
CA ALA A 87 16.30 -18.57 -18.56
C ALA A 87 16.36 -17.05 -18.83
N GLU A 88 16.84 -16.69 -20.02
CA GLU A 88 16.81 -15.31 -20.50
C GLU A 88 15.38 -14.77 -20.47
N ARG A 89 15.17 -13.72 -19.69
CA ARG A 89 13.89 -12.99 -19.67
C ARG A 89 13.96 -11.84 -20.66
N PRO A 90 12.90 -11.59 -21.47
CA PRO A 90 12.87 -10.45 -22.36
C PRO A 90 13.09 -9.13 -21.60
N SER A 91 13.96 -8.26 -22.10
CA SER A 91 14.26 -6.95 -21.50
C SER A 91 12.99 -6.13 -21.21
N ARG A 92 12.02 -6.20 -22.12
CA ARG A 92 10.71 -5.53 -21.99
C ARG A 92 9.93 -5.98 -20.75
N GLU A 93 10.00 -7.26 -20.39
CA GLU A 93 9.31 -7.79 -19.20
C GLU A 93 10.01 -7.34 -17.92
N ILE A 94 11.34 -7.34 -17.90
CA ILE A 94 12.16 -6.80 -16.80
C ILE A 94 11.81 -5.34 -16.52
N VAL A 95 11.75 -4.51 -17.58
CA VAL A 95 11.41 -3.09 -17.47
C VAL A 95 9.97 -2.89 -16.99
N ARG A 96 9.00 -3.65 -17.54
CA ARG A 96 7.59 -3.55 -17.13
C ARG A 96 7.38 -3.91 -15.67
N LEU A 97 7.97 -5.02 -15.20
CA LEU A 97 7.84 -5.42 -13.80
C LEU A 97 8.54 -4.41 -12.87
N GLY A 98 9.72 -3.92 -13.27
CA GLY A 98 10.40 -2.84 -12.56
C GLY A 98 9.54 -1.59 -12.43
N GLY A 99 8.84 -1.21 -13.51
CA GLY A 99 7.89 -0.09 -13.51
C GLY A 99 6.72 -0.29 -12.56
N LEU A 100 6.13 -1.50 -12.51
CA LEU A 100 5.05 -1.82 -11.57
C LEU A 100 5.54 -1.73 -10.11
N PHE A 101 6.71 -2.27 -9.82
CA PHE A 101 7.32 -2.23 -8.48
C PHE A 101 7.68 -0.81 -8.05
N LEU A 102 8.20 -0.01 -8.97
CA LEU A 102 8.44 1.41 -8.75
C LEU A 102 7.12 2.14 -8.46
N GLY A 103 6.07 1.84 -9.24
CA GLY A 103 4.71 2.37 -9.01
C GLY A 103 4.19 2.05 -7.61
N ILE A 104 4.29 0.79 -7.16
CA ILE A 104 3.90 0.39 -5.79
C ILE A 104 4.68 1.20 -4.75
N THR A 105 5.99 1.35 -4.92
CA THR A 105 6.85 2.10 -3.99
C THR A 105 6.42 3.56 -3.89
N ILE A 106 6.23 4.22 -5.04
CA ILE A 106 5.83 5.63 -5.12
C ILE A 106 4.43 5.84 -4.52
N LEU A 107 3.47 4.97 -4.84
CA LEU A 107 2.11 5.09 -4.29
C LEU A 107 2.07 4.82 -2.78
N THR A 108 2.89 3.89 -2.29
CA THR A 108 3.03 3.65 -0.84
C THR A 108 3.59 4.87 -0.13
N PHE A 109 4.56 5.55 -0.75
CA PHE A 109 5.08 6.83 -0.27
C PHE A 109 3.99 7.90 -0.24
N PHE A 110 3.23 8.08 -1.32
CA PHE A 110 2.13 9.05 -1.36
C PHE A 110 1.07 8.77 -0.31
N LEU A 111 0.67 7.50 -0.13
CA LEU A 111 -0.30 7.11 0.88
C LEU A 111 0.23 7.39 2.30
N SER A 112 1.51 7.15 2.54
CA SER A 112 2.14 7.47 3.82
C SER A 112 2.29 8.98 4.05
N ALA A 113 2.52 9.76 2.99
CA ALA A 113 2.54 11.23 3.10
C ALA A 113 1.17 11.79 3.51
N GLN A 114 0.06 11.15 3.09
CA GLN A 114 -1.28 11.56 3.52
C GLN A 114 -1.49 11.46 5.03
N TYR A 115 -0.76 10.59 5.73
CA TYR A 115 -0.78 10.55 7.20
C TYR A 115 -0.43 11.93 7.81
N PHE A 116 0.61 12.59 7.29
CA PHE A 116 1.03 13.90 7.80
C PHE A 116 0.18 15.06 7.27
N ILE A 117 -0.48 14.88 6.14
CA ILE A 117 -1.26 15.93 5.50
C ILE A 117 -2.70 15.94 6.00
N GLU A 118 -3.28 14.77 6.27
CA GLU A 118 -4.73 14.63 6.43
C GLU A 118 -5.12 14.13 7.83
N LEU A 119 -4.18 13.60 8.61
CA LEU A 119 -4.46 13.03 9.92
C LEU A 119 -3.78 13.82 11.06
N ALA A 120 -4.58 14.22 12.04
CA ALA A 120 -4.12 14.78 13.31
C ALA A 120 -5.18 14.58 14.38
N PRO A 121 -4.88 14.82 15.67
CA PRO A 121 -5.91 15.09 16.67
C PRO A 121 -6.76 16.31 16.26
N GLU A 122 -8.04 16.32 16.63
CA GLU A 122 -9.00 17.35 16.19
C GLU A 122 -8.51 18.79 16.43
N ALA A 123 -7.98 19.06 17.63
CA ALA A 123 -7.47 20.37 18.02
C ALA A 123 -6.30 20.86 17.14
N LEU A 124 -5.60 19.95 16.47
CA LEU A 124 -4.45 20.24 15.63
C LEU A 124 -4.77 20.21 14.14
N CYS A 125 -5.99 19.89 13.72
CA CYS A 125 -6.35 19.80 12.29
C CYS A 125 -6.18 21.11 11.48
N ALA A 126 -6.07 22.25 12.16
CA ALA A 126 -5.79 23.55 11.54
C ALA A 126 -4.30 23.77 11.20
N THR A 127 -3.37 23.02 11.81
CA THR A 127 -1.92 23.25 11.71
C THR A 127 -1.23 22.36 10.66
N ARG A 128 -1.90 22.10 9.54
CA ARG A 128 -1.34 21.26 8.47
C ARG A 128 -0.11 21.91 7.80
N PRO A 129 0.90 21.12 7.39
CA PRO A 129 1.07 19.67 7.59
C PRO A 129 1.63 19.32 8.98
N HIS A 130 1.35 18.10 9.47
CA HIS A 130 1.63 17.66 10.85
C HIS A 130 2.97 16.92 10.99
N TYR A 131 4.04 17.44 10.39
CA TYR A 131 5.37 16.80 10.47
C TYR A 131 5.98 16.82 11.88
N ASP A 132 5.48 17.68 12.77
CA ASP A 132 5.92 17.75 14.16
C ASP A 132 5.74 16.42 14.90
N PHE A 133 4.82 15.55 14.46
CA PHE A 133 4.64 14.22 15.04
C PHE A 133 5.81 13.26 14.78
N LEU A 134 6.78 13.63 13.94
CA LEU A 134 8.05 12.90 13.83
C LEU A 134 8.95 13.10 15.05
N TRP A 135 8.75 14.19 15.80
CA TRP A 135 9.65 14.63 16.86
C TRP A 135 8.95 14.80 18.20
N THR A 136 7.63 14.98 18.18
CA THR A 136 6.81 15.27 19.35
C THR A 136 5.63 14.31 19.42
N SER A 137 5.21 13.97 20.64
CA SER A 137 3.95 13.25 20.88
C SER A 137 3.03 14.15 21.67
N THR A 138 1.77 14.22 21.27
CA THR A 138 0.76 14.83 22.13
C THR A 138 0.45 13.88 23.29
N PRO A 139 0.37 14.37 24.53
CA PRO A 139 0.12 13.51 25.68
C PRO A 139 -1.31 12.94 25.63
N GLY A 140 -1.44 11.71 26.09
CA GLY A 140 -2.72 11.01 26.28
C GLY A 140 -3.29 10.34 25.02
N VAL A 141 -4.44 9.70 25.23
CA VAL A 141 -5.10 8.85 24.25
C VAL A 141 -5.81 9.71 23.22
N ASN A 142 -5.11 10.01 22.13
CA ASN A 142 -5.60 10.89 21.07
C ASN A 142 -6.22 10.08 19.93
N GLN A 143 -7.46 10.40 19.57
CA GLN A 143 -8.11 9.82 18.40
C GLN A 143 -7.54 10.45 17.12
N ILE A 144 -7.39 9.65 16.07
CA ILE A 144 -6.96 10.12 14.76
C ILE A 144 -8.15 10.76 14.04
N PHE A 145 -8.11 12.07 13.81
CA PHE A 145 -9.12 12.76 13.02
C PHE A 145 -8.63 12.95 11.58
N HIS A 146 -9.52 12.67 10.63
CA HIS A 146 -9.38 13.10 9.26
C HIS A 146 -9.73 14.59 9.17
N CYS A 147 -8.75 15.42 8.85
CA CYS A 147 -8.89 16.86 9.00
C CYS A 147 -9.66 17.53 7.84
N MET A 148 -9.98 16.82 6.75
CA MET A 148 -10.77 17.36 5.64
C MET A 148 -12.22 17.70 6.05
N SER A 149 -12.85 18.67 5.38
CA SER A 149 -14.24 19.05 5.65
C SER A 149 -15.22 17.91 5.32
N GLY A 150 -16.37 17.88 6.01
CA GLY A 150 -17.43 16.89 5.78
C GLY A 150 -17.12 15.48 6.30
N THR A 151 -16.13 15.32 7.19
CA THR A 151 -15.68 14.02 7.73
C THR A 151 -16.17 13.75 9.15
N GLN A 152 -17.16 14.51 9.66
CA GLN A 152 -17.59 14.35 11.06
C GLN A 152 -18.14 12.95 11.36
N ALA A 153 -18.90 12.36 10.43
CA ALA A 153 -19.41 10.99 10.58
C ALA A 153 -18.30 9.94 10.49
N LEU A 154 -17.27 10.22 9.68
CA LEU A 154 -16.09 9.40 9.48
C LEU A 154 -15.22 9.35 10.74
N ASN A 155 -15.01 10.49 11.39
CA ASN A 155 -14.14 10.59 12.57
C ASN A 155 -14.67 9.86 13.80
N LYS A 156 -15.99 9.62 13.89
CA LYS A 156 -16.59 8.88 15.02
C LYS A 156 -16.06 7.45 15.17
N GLY A 157 -15.70 6.80 14.06
CA GLY A 157 -15.20 5.42 14.02
C GLY A 157 -13.69 5.29 13.83
N SER A 158 -12.96 6.41 13.88
CA SER A 158 -11.53 6.43 13.61
C SER A 158 -10.72 5.76 14.74
N PRO A 159 -9.60 5.10 14.40
CA PRO A 159 -8.71 4.52 15.39
C PRO A 159 -8.00 5.61 16.23
N TYR A 160 -7.40 5.17 17.32
CA TYR A 160 -6.52 6.00 18.15
C TYR A 160 -5.07 5.89 17.68
N TYR A 161 -4.29 6.93 17.97
CA TYR A 161 -2.84 6.85 17.80
C TYR A 161 -2.23 5.79 18.72
N ILE A 162 -1.20 5.11 18.23
CA ILE A 162 -0.33 4.31 19.09
C ILE A 162 0.49 5.27 19.94
N GLU A 163 0.52 5.06 21.25
CA GLU A 163 1.39 5.82 22.14
C GLU A 163 2.78 5.15 22.26
N PRO A 164 3.88 5.90 22.06
CA PRO A 164 3.94 7.30 21.65
C PRO A 164 3.69 7.49 20.13
N GLN A 165 2.99 8.57 19.75
CA GLN A 165 2.63 8.92 18.36
C GLN A 165 3.82 8.94 17.40
N ILE A 166 4.99 9.31 17.93
CA ILE A 166 6.27 9.30 17.22
C ILE A 166 6.53 7.93 16.56
N VAL A 167 6.22 6.82 17.22
CA VAL A 167 6.44 5.47 16.67
C VAL A 167 5.59 5.24 15.43
N GLN A 168 4.32 5.62 15.47
CA GLN A 168 3.42 5.51 14.33
C GLN A 168 3.86 6.41 13.17
N SER A 169 4.24 7.65 13.48
CA SER A 169 4.76 8.62 12.50
C SER A 169 6.03 8.13 11.79
N TRP A 170 7.01 7.63 12.55
CA TRP A 170 8.21 7.02 11.96
C TRP A 170 7.90 5.74 11.20
N GLY A 171 6.87 5.00 11.60
CA GLY A 171 6.31 3.90 10.79
C GLY A 171 5.97 4.36 9.38
N HIS A 172 5.25 5.48 9.23
CA HIS A 172 4.90 6.03 7.92
C HIS A 172 6.11 6.53 7.09
N VAL A 173 7.24 6.83 7.72
CA VAL A 173 8.51 7.07 7.00
C VAL A 173 9.17 5.75 6.59
N PHE A 174 9.11 4.75 7.47
CA PHE A 174 9.78 3.47 7.31
C PHE A 174 9.10 2.54 6.29
N TRP A 175 7.76 2.48 6.25
CA TRP A 175 7.03 1.56 5.37
C TRP A 175 7.36 1.74 3.88
N PRO A 176 7.36 2.96 3.30
CA PRO A 176 7.74 3.14 1.90
C PRO A 176 9.18 2.69 1.61
N VAL A 177 10.12 2.95 2.53
CA VAL A 177 11.52 2.54 2.39
C VAL A 177 11.62 1.01 2.39
N LEU A 178 10.95 0.34 3.32
CA LEU A 178 10.96 -1.11 3.42
C LEU A 178 10.27 -1.78 2.23
N THR A 179 9.14 -1.22 1.76
CA THR A 179 8.46 -1.64 0.52
C THR A 179 9.41 -1.56 -0.68
N GLY A 180 10.07 -0.42 -0.87
CA GLY A 180 11.04 -0.25 -1.96
C GLY A 180 12.20 -1.25 -1.87
N TYR A 181 12.72 -1.48 -0.66
CA TYR A 181 13.77 -2.48 -0.42
C TYR A 181 13.35 -3.89 -0.85
N PHE A 182 12.19 -4.38 -0.39
CA PHE A 182 11.72 -5.73 -0.74
C PHE A 182 11.46 -5.88 -2.23
N LEU A 183 10.82 -4.90 -2.86
CA LEU A 183 10.54 -4.93 -4.30
C LEU A 183 11.83 -4.88 -5.13
N TYR A 184 12.81 -4.07 -4.72
CA TYR A 184 14.12 -4.05 -5.36
C TYR A 184 14.83 -5.40 -5.27
N ARG A 185 14.81 -6.04 -4.09
CA ARG A 185 15.39 -7.38 -3.87
C ARG A 185 14.68 -8.44 -4.70
N ALA A 186 13.34 -8.38 -4.77
CA ALA A 186 12.53 -9.27 -5.60
C ALA A 186 12.89 -9.11 -7.10
N TRP A 187 12.93 -7.86 -7.58
CA TRP A 187 13.28 -7.57 -8.97
C TRP A 187 14.70 -7.98 -9.33
N ARG A 188 15.68 -7.75 -8.43
CA ARG A 188 17.07 -8.21 -8.62
C ARG A 188 17.16 -9.73 -8.78
N ARG A 189 16.44 -10.50 -7.96
CA ARG A 189 16.40 -11.96 -8.06
C ARG A 189 15.62 -12.48 -9.26
N TRP A 190 14.61 -11.73 -9.69
CA TRP A 190 13.79 -12.11 -10.83
C TRP A 190 14.53 -11.90 -12.16
N ARG A 191 15.46 -10.95 -12.23
CA ARG A 191 16.34 -10.74 -13.38
C ARG A 191 17.34 -11.91 -13.53
N PRO A 192 17.68 -12.31 -14.76
CA PRO A 192 18.75 -13.27 -15.00
C PRO A 192 20.08 -12.72 -14.46
N ILE A 193 20.95 -13.62 -13.98
CA ILE A 193 22.32 -13.28 -13.58
C ILE A 193 23.08 -12.97 -14.87
N SER A 194 23.45 -11.71 -15.06
CA SER A 194 24.42 -11.26 -16.06
C SER A 194 25.82 -11.32 -15.48
#